data_AF-A0A3R6VI43-F1
#
_entry.id   AF-A0A3R6VI43-F1
#
_cell.length_a   1.000
_cell.length_b   1.000
_cell.length_c   1.000
_cell.angle_alpha   90.00
_cell.angle_beta   90.00
_cell.angle_gamma   90.00
#
_symmetry.space_group_name_H-M   'P 1'
#
loop_
_entity.id
_entity.type
_entity.pdbx_description
1 polymer ?
#
loop_
_entity_poly.entity_id
_entity_poly.type
_entity_poly.pdbx_seq_one_letter_code
_entity_poly.pdbx_strand_id
1 'polypeptide(L)'
;MNFLKNTVMGLGSAFTSGGVGSLPFTVIDAAGDDSPVLPEFLLLKAKSKQDGSAVSVFKSQGPPCPLTQNCLRRIKTLRHPNVLAFIDGTEVPNGNIFIVTEEVMPLRTFLDDIRARNGLLSEEETLAVSWGLRSILSALKFINMDCKMVHGRVHPESIFVTKLAGFQLTGELTMDDPFVVHHRSSGPKSLMDQEMRYKAPELSRGDWSSIVSSAPHSIDMYAFACTVIHIFNPTFSTPTDTRNVPSGLTAAVKRATDPTPSRRVTPDQGLKISYFASDFIRQMGFLEQLPVKSSDEKSEFYKELVANVDKLPRHMALYKVLPALKAVVDFGVATGAGGKAATFKLDPCESQMLPAMVKIGSHLPAEDFKDQVLPTLVKLFGCNDRAVRVQLLQMMDLFAVHFDAKLVNSAVVFDNICTGFNDTMPLLRELTMKSMLHIADKLSDSNLNQKLMKFFAKLQVLSRLQHGIIETAYIRSTLSRRFEPTRPFASAKLPPT
;
A
#
# COMPACT_ATOMS: atom_id res chain seq x y z
N MET A 1 21.80 20.71 19.14
CA MET A 1 21.19 22.02 18.83
C MET A 1 21.89 22.79 17.70
N ASN A 2 23.22 22.80 17.58
CA ASN A 2 23.92 23.53 16.49
C ASN A 2 23.80 22.89 15.09
N PHE A 3 23.58 21.57 14.99
CA PHE A 3 23.42 20.87 13.71
C PHE A 3 22.06 21.15 13.03
N LEU A 4 20.97 21.23 13.82
CA LEU A 4 19.63 21.62 13.35
C LEU A 4 19.62 23.01 12.69
N LYS A 5 20.37 23.96 13.25
CA LYS A 5 20.59 25.26 12.61
C LYS A 5 21.36 25.09 11.31
N ASN A 6 22.40 24.28 11.22
CA ASN A 6 23.17 24.10 9.98
C ASN A 6 22.43 23.33 8.87
N THR A 7 21.55 22.39 9.20
CA THR A 7 20.74 21.65 8.20
C THR A 7 19.62 22.52 7.64
N VAL A 8 18.92 23.27 8.51
CA VAL A 8 17.87 24.23 8.09
C VAL A 8 18.49 25.48 7.45
N MET A 9 19.60 26.00 7.98
CA MET A 9 20.35 27.12 7.40
C MET A 9 21.09 26.71 6.12
N GLY A 10 21.56 25.47 5.97
CA GLY A 10 22.14 24.96 4.71
C GLY A 10 21.10 24.77 3.62
N LEU A 11 19.86 24.41 4.00
CA LEU A 11 18.68 24.46 3.15
C LEU A 11 18.15 25.88 2.91
N GLY A 12 18.53 26.87 3.72
CA GLY A 12 18.18 28.28 3.53
C GLY A 12 19.22 29.06 2.73
N SER A 13 20.50 28.84 2.98
CA SER A 13 21.63 29.60 2.44
C SER A 13 21.99 29.19 1.02
N ALA A 14 21.79 27.92 0.65
CA ALA A 14 22.00 27.44 -0.72
C ALA A 14 20.90 27.94 -1.69
N PHE A 15 19.82 28.54 -1.18
CA PHE A 15 18.63 28.91 -1.94
C PHE A 15 18.34 30.42 -1.90
N THR A 16 19.06 31.19 -1.08
CA THR A 16 19.12 32.65 -1.17
C THR A 16 20.11 33.14 -2.24
N SER A 17 21.01 32.28 -2.73
CA SER A 17 21.94 32.60 -3.81
C SER A 17 21.39 32.14 -5.18
N GLY A 18 20.52 32.97 -5.76
CA GLY A 18 20.29 33.09 -7.20
C GLY A 18 19.99 31.81 -8.00
N GLY A 19 18.72 31.38 -8.04
CA GLY A 19 18.19 30.66 -9.22
C GLY A 19 17.41 29.37 -8.96
N VAL A 20 17.46 28.78 -7.75
CA VAL A 20 16.71 27.54 -7.45
C VAL A 20 15.41 27.90 -6.74
N GLY A 21 14.27 27.66 -7.38
CA GLY A 21 12.94 27.87 -6.79
C GLY A 21 12.74 27.10 -5.47
N SER A 22 11.74 27.49 -4.68
CA SER A 22 11.43 26.82 -3.41
C SER A 22 11.21 25.31 -3.63
N LEU A 23 11.82 24.46 -2.80
CA LEU A 23 11.64 23.00 -2.89
C LEU A 23 10.16 22.61 -2.89
N PRO A 24 9.75 21.59 -3.67
CA PRO A 24 8.35 21.18 -3.82
C PRO A 24 7.81 20.40 -2.61
N PHE A 25 8.59 20.27 -1.54
CA PHE A 25 8.25 19.56 -0.32
C PHE A 25 8.63 20.37 0.93
N THR A 26 8.04 19.98 2.06
CA THR A 26 8.31 20.51 3.39
C THR A 26 8.80 19.36 4.28
N VAL A 27 10.02 19.46 4.81
CA VAL A 27 10.59 18.44 5.70
C VAL A 27 9.83 18.47 7.03
N ILE A 28 9.33 17.30 7.46
CA ILE A 28 8.53 17.15 8.69
C ILE A 28 9.45 16.87 9.87
N ASP A 29 10.44 16.01 9.65
CA ASP A 29 11.28 15.48 10.72
C ASP A 29 12.74 15.44 10.24
N ALA A 30 13.54 16.39 10.72
CA ALA A 30 14.99 16.36 10.58
C ALA A 30 15.66 15.68 11.79
N ALA A 31 14.87 15.07 12.70
CA ALA A 31 15.34 14.52 13.98
C ALA A 31 15.17 12.99 14.10
N GLY A 32 14.67 12.31 13.06
CA GLY A 32 14.54 10.85 13.03
C GLY A 32 15.80 10.19 12.48
N ASP A 33 16.55 9.51 13.34
CA ASP A 33 17.74 8.68 13.06
C ASP A 33 18.63 9.24 11.93
N ASP A 34 19.51 10.19 12.25
CA ASP A 34 20.55 10.76 11.36
C ASP A 34 21.55 9.71 10.80
N SER A 35 21.27 8.42 11.01
CA SER A 35 22.02 7.31 10.45
C SER A 35 21.82 7.27 8.93
N PRO A 36 22.91 7.24 8.16
CA PRO A 36 22.81 7.11 6.71
C PRO A 36 22.10 5.81 6.34
N VAL A 37 21.01 5.93 5.56
CA VAL A 37 20.31 4.77 5.01
C VAL A 37 21.08 4.17 3.85
N LEU A 38 21.86 5.01 3.15
CA LEU A 38 22.90 4.60 2.20
C LEU A 38 24.16 5.41 2.49
N PRO A 39 25.37 4.90 2.20
CA PRO A 39 26.61 5.64 2.48
C PRO A 39 26.66 7.03 1.85
N GLU A 40 25.94 7.25 0.74
CA GLU A 40 25.90 8.53 0.05
C GLU A 40 24.68 9.39 0.42
N PHE A 41 23.64 8.84 1.07
CA PHE A 41 22.35 9.53 1.27
C PHE A 41 21.79 9.40 2.69
N LEU A 42 21.29 10.53 3.20
CA LEU A 42 20.39 10.61 4.35
C LEU A 42 18.95 10.51 3.87
N LEU A 43 18.11 9.80 4.62
CA LEU A 43 16.68 9.69 4.36
C LEU A 43 15.91 10.66 5.25
N LEU A 44 15.16 11.56 4.66
CA LEU A 44 14.35 12.55 5.37
C LEU A 44 12.86 12.29 5.12
N LYS A 45 12.04 12.49 6.15
CA LYS A 45 10.57 12.49 6.03
C LYS A 45 10.07 13.88 5.63
N ALA A 46 9.26 13.95 4.59
CA ALA A 46 8.70 15.21 4.11
C ALA A 46 7.23 15.08 3.67
N LYS A 47 6.59 16.22 3.46
CA LYS A 47 5.26 16.33 2.82
C LYS A 47 5.38 17.08 1.51
N SER A 48 4.71 16.60 0.47
CA SER A 48 4.53 17.32 -0.78
C SER A 48 3.79 18.64 -0.53
N LYS A 49 4.25 19.74 -1.14
CA LYS A 49 3.56 21.04 -1.07
C LYS A 49 2.34 21.12 -1.98
N GLN A 50 2.22 20.22 -2.96
CA GLN A 50 1.12 20.23 -3.92
C GLN A 50 -0.17 19.72 -3.31
N ASP A 51 -0.08 18.64 -2.54
CA ASP A 51 -1.24 17.88 -2.04
C ASP A 51 -1.13 17.47 -0.56
N GLY A 52 -0.01 17.77 0.10
CA GLY A 52 0.23 17.41 1.49
C GLY A 52 0.54 15.93 1.72
N SER A 53 0.70 15.13 0.66
CA SER A 53 1.01 13.70 0.76
C SER A 53 2.38 13.46 1.40
N ALA A 54 2.53 12.35 2.13
CA ALA A 54 3.81 11.95 2.70
C ALA A 54 4.76 11.47 1.59
N VAL A 55 6.01 11.93 1.66
CA VAL A 55 7.07 11.60 0.70
C VAL A 55 8.38 11.35 1.43
N SER A 56 9.27 10.61 0.79
CA SER A 56 10.64 10.37 1.28
C SER A 56 11.65 11.15 0.45
N VAL A 57 12.63 11.76 1.11
CA VAL A 57 13.65 12.60 0.46
C VAL A 57 15.03 12.05 0.78
N PHE A 58 15.72 11.59 -0.26
CA PHE A 58 17.12 11.20 -0.19
C PHE A 58 18.00 12.43 -0.45
N LYS A 59 18.67 12.90 0.60
CA LYS A 59 19.62 14.01 0.54
C LYS A 59 21.04 13.45 0.50
N SER A 60 21.82 13.80 -0.52
CA SER A 60 23.23 13.40 -0.56
C SER A 60 24.01 13.97 0.62
N GLN A 61 24.96 13.23 1.19
CA GLN A 61 25.78 13.70 2.31
C GLN A 61 26.81 14.77 1.92
N GLY A 62 27.22 14.80 0.64
CA GLY A 62 28.21 15.74 0.12
C GLY A 62 27.76 16.42 -1.17
N PRO A 63 28.67 17.15 -1.84
CA PRO A 63 28.41 17.72 -3.16
C PRO A 63 28.17 16.65 -4.23
N PRO A 64 27.51 17.01 -5.34
CA PRO A 64 27.30 16.11 -6.47
C PRO A 64 28.60 15.43 -6.89
N CYS A 65 28.61 14.10 -6.85
CA CYS A 65 29.68 13.27 -7.37
C CYS A 65 29.11 12.30 -8.42
N PRO A 66 29.95 11.66 -9.24
CA PRO A 66 29.49 10.77 -10.32
C PRO A 66 28.47 9.73 -9.87
N LEU A 67 28.63 9.14 -8.68
CA LEU A 67 27.68 8.17 -8.10
C LEU A 67 26.29 8.78 -7.85
N THR A 68 26.25 9.90 -7.12
CA THR A 68 24.99 10.56 -6.76
C THR A 68 24.27 11.12 -8.00
N GLN A 69 25.03 11.60 -8.98
CA GLN A 69 24.51 12.06 -10.27
C GLN A 69 23.96 10.89 -11.10
N ASN A 70 24.66 9.75 -11.13
CA ASN A 70 24.14 8.53 -11.76
C ASN A 70 22.85 8.06 -11.09
N CYS A 71 22.80 8.07 -9.76
CA CYS A 71 21.58 7.72 -9.02
C CYS A 71 20.39 8.58 -9.43
N LEU A 72 20.55 9.91 -9.44
CA LEU A 72 19.51 10.85 -9.88
C LEU A 72 19.10 10.59 -11.34
N ARG A 73 20.06 10.32 -12.23
CA ARG A 73 19.80 10.03 -13.64
C ARG A 73 19.01 8.73 -13.82
N ARG A 74 19.39 7.66 -13.12
CA ARG A 74 18.79 6.32 -13.28
C ARG A 74 17.42 6.22 -12.66
N ILE A 75 17.21 6.80 -11.47
CA ILE A 75 15.87 6.80 -10.85
C ILE A 75 14.86 7.59 -11.70
N LYS A 76 15.31 8.62 -12.44
CA LYS A 76 14.48 9.35 -13.41
C LYS A 76 14.01 8.51 -14.60
N THR A 77 14.72 7.44 -14.97
CA THR A 77 14.43 6.65 -16.17
C THR A 77 13.85 5.26 -15.88
N LEU A 78 14.24 4.64 -14.76
CA LEU A 78 13.76 3.30 -14.42
C LEU A 78 12.32 3.38 -13.90
N ARG A 79 11.41 2.63 -14.52
CA ARG A 79 9.99 2.57 -14.17
C ARG A 79 9.55 1.14 -14.05
N HIS A 80 9.37 0.68 -12.82
CA HIS A 80 8.92 -0.68 -12.53
C HIS A 80 8.24 -0.70 -11.14
N PRO A 81 7.17 -1.49 -10.92
CA PRO A 81 6.42 -1.48 -9.65
C PRO A 81 7.27 -1.77 -8.40
N ASN A 82 8.27 -2.66 -8.53
CA ASN A 82 9.18 -3.05 -7.44
C ASN A 82 10.49 -2.23 -7.41
N VAL A 83 10.57 -1.15 -8.18
CA VAL A 83 11.65 -0.16 -8.16
C VAL A 83 11.10 1.13 -7.56
N LEU A 84 11.91 1.83 -6.76
CA LEU A 84 11.48 3.04 -6.08
C LEU A 84 10.93 4.10 -7.04
N ALA A 85 9.70 4.58 -6.80
CA ALA A 85 9.06 5.56 -7.68
C ALA A 85 9.65 6.97 -7.49
N PHE A 86 10.24 7.50 -8.55
CA PHE A 86 10.69 8.90 -8.62
C PHE A 86 9.49 9.84 -8.70
N ILE A 87 9.44 10.84 -7.82
CA ILE A 87 8.48 11.94 -7.87
C ILE A 87 9.16 13.19 -8.45
N ASP A 88 10.24 13.62 -7.82
CA ASP A 88 11.00 14.81 -8.23
C ASP A 88 12.46 14.74 -7.74
N GLY A 89 13.33 15.60 -8.23
CA GLY A 89 14.70 15.65 -7.77
C GLY A 89 15.51 16.77 -8.39
N THR A 90 16.33 17.41 -7.57
CA THR A 90 17.14 18.56 -7.93
C THR A 90 18.59 18.37 -7.53
N GLU A 91 19.48 18.89 -8.36
CA GLU A 91 20.90 19.01 -8.09
C GLU A 91 21.20 20.48 -7.82
N VAL A 92 21.59 20.79 -6.58
CA VAL A 92 21.97 22.15 -6.21
C VAL A 92 23.44 22.35 -6.59
N PRO A 93 23.79 23.36 -7.42
CA PRO A 93 25.19 23.65 -7.75
C PRO A 93 26.02 23.88 -6.49
N ASN A 94 27.13 23.15 -6.34
CA ASN A 94 27.99 23.16 -5.14
C ASN A 94 27.26 22.81 -3.81
N GLY A 95 26.02 22.32 -3.88
CA GLY A 95 25.16 21.98 -2.75
C GLY A 95 24.95 20.48 -2.62
N ASN A 96 23.72 20.01 -2.40
CA ASN A 96 23.40 18.58 -2.34
C ASN A 96 22.50 18.16 -3.51
N ILE A 97 22.49 16.86 -3.79
CA ILE A 97 21.44 16.22 -4.60
C ILE A 97 20.29 15.83 -3.70
N PHE A 98 19.08 16.12 -4.15
CA PHE A 98 17.83 15.71 -3.52
C PHE A 98 17.04 14.83 -4.49
N ILE A 99 16.61 13.66 -4.02
CA ILE A 99 15.72 12.75 -4.75
C ILE A 99 14.48 12.55 -3.89
N VAL A 100 13.32 12.89 -4.44
CA VAL A 100 12.00 12.76 -3.80
C VAL A 100 11.29 11.56 -4.38
N THR A 101 10.76 10.71 -3.51
CA THR A 101 10.09 9.46 -3.88
C THR A 101 8.77 9.29 -3.13
N GLU A 102 8.02 8.25 -3.49
CA GLU A 102 6.95 7.73 -2.63
C GLU A 102 7.47 7.53 -1.19
N GLU A 103 6.59 7.63 -0.19
CA GLU A 103 6.96 7.34 1.19
C GLU A 103 7.48 5.90 1.31
N VAL A 104 8.64 5.74 1.95
CA VAL A 104 9.26 4.44 2.14
C VAL A 104 9.65 4.17 3.59
N MET A 105 9.64 2.88 3.92
CA MET A 105 10.17 2.34 5.16
C MET A 105 11.40 1.47 4.84
N PRO A 106 12.57 1.71 5.48
CA PRO A 106 13.74 0.85 5.33
C PRO A 106 13.46 -0.59 5.76
N LEU A 107 14.06 -1.57 5.07
CA LEU A 107 13.87 -3.01 5.38
C LEU A 107 14.21 -3.33 6.83
N ARG A 108 15.31 -2.77 7.35
CA ARG A 108 15.75 -2.99 8.73
C ARG A 108 14.66 -2.57 9.73
N THR A 109 14.12 -1.36 9.57
CA THR A 109 13.04 -0.84 10.43
C THR A 109 11.81 -1.73 10.37
N PHE A 110 11.42 -2.19 9.18
CA PHE A 110 10.30 -3.12 9.02
C PHE A 110 10.54 -4.46 9.72
N LEU A 111 11.71 -5.07 9.53
CA LEU A 111 12.06 -6.34 10.14
C LEU A 111 12.14 -6.24 11.67
N ASP A 112 12.73 -5.18 12.20
CA ASP A 112 12.80 -4.95 13.65
C ASP A 112 11.40 -4.80 14.25
N ASP A 113 10.50 -4.05 13.61
CA ASP A 113 9.11 -3.84 14.06
C ASP A 113 8.25 -5.12 14.00
N ILE A 114 8.33 -5.91 12.93
CA ILE A 114 7.56 -7.16 12.82
C ILE A 114 8.08 -8.22 13.80
N ARG A 115 9.40 -8.31 14.01
CA ARG A 115 10.02 -9.25 14.96
C ARG A 115 9.75 -8.87 16.41
N ALA A 116 9.75 -7.58 16.72
CA ALA A 116 9.41 -7.11 18.06
C ALA A 116 7.97 -7.44 18.46
N ARG A 117 7.03 -7.42 17.50
CA ARG A 117 5.61 -7.70 17.74
C ARG A 117 5.28 -9.19 17.77
N ASN A 118 5.86 -9.96 16.86
CA ASN A 118 5.42 -11.34 16.59
C ASN A 118 6.47 -12.40 16.90
N GLY A 119 7.69 -11.99 17.26
CA GLY A 119 8.83 -12.88 17.38
C GLY A 119 9.55 -13.14 16.04
N LEU A 120 10.78 -13.63 16.17
CA LEU A 120 11.66 -13.95 15.03
C LEU A 120 11.11 -15.15 14.24
N LEU A 121 11.07 -15.03 12.91
CA LEU A 121 10.56 -16.05 11.99
C LEU A 121 9.09 -16.44 12.23
N SER A 122 8.28 -15.48 12.69
CA SER A 122 6.83 -15.65 12.75
C SER A 122 6.23 -15.95 11.36
N GLU A 123 5.01 -16.50 11.32
CA GLU A 123 4.29 -16.71 10.06
C GLU A 123 4.11 -15.40 9.30
N GLU A 124 3.79 -14.31 10.02
CA GLU A 124 3.63 -12.98 9.42
C GLU A 124 4.93 -12.48 8.75
N GLU A 125 6.07 -12.61 9.45
CA GLU A 125 7.38 -12.27 8.90
C GLU A 125 7.68 -13.14 7.67
N THR A 126 7.43 -14.45 7.77
CA THR A 126 7.71 -15.41 6.70
C THR A 126 6.93 -15.07 5.42
N LEU A 127 5.65 -14.75 5.53
CA LEU A 127 4.81 -14.35 4.41
C LEU A 127 5.29 -13.00 3.82
N ALA A 128 5.52 -11.99 4.65
CA ALA A 128 6.00 -10.69 4.20
C ALA A 128 7.36 -10.77 3.50
N VAL A 129 8.31 -11.52 4.08
CA VAL A 129 9.64 -11.78 3.49
C VAL A 129 9.51 -12.55 2.18
N SER A 130 8.64 -13.58 2.11
CA SER A 130 8.44 -14.34 0.87
C SER A 130 7.99 -13.43 -0.29
N TRP A 131 7.07 -12.49 -0.01
CA TRP A 131 6.62 -11.51 -0.98
C TRP A 131 7.73 -10.50 -1.33
N GLY A 132 8.43 -9.97 -0.33
CA GLY A 132 9.53 -9.02 -0.52
C GLY A 132 10.66 -9.58 -1.38
N LEU A 133 11.09 -10.83 -1.12
CA LEU A 133 12.12 -11.51 -1.91
C LEU A 133 11.69 -11.69 -3.37
N ARG A 134 10.41 -12.03 -3.60
CA ARG A 134 9.85 -12.14 -4.95
C ARG A 134 9.81 -10.77 -5.66
N SER A 135 9.44 -9.71 -4.95
CA SER A 135 9.45 -8.34 -5.47
C SER A 135 10.86 -7.90 -5.90
N ILE A 136 11.88 -8.21 -5.09
CA ILE A 136 13.29 -7.91 -5.43
C ILE A 136 13.71 -8.68 -6.68
N LEU A 137 13.41 -9.99 -6.77
CA LEU A 137 13.69 -10.78 -7.97
C LEU A 137 12.99 -10.23 -9.22
N SER A 138 11.74 -9.74 -9.08
CA SER A 138 11.03 -9.09 -10.17
C SER A 138 11.72 -7.81 -10.62
N ALA A 139 12.21 -6.99 -9.68
CA ALA A 139 12.98 -5.78 -10.00
C ALA A 139 14.32 -6.13 -10.69
N LEU A 140 15.02 -7.16 -10.21
CA LEU A 140 16.27 -7.63 -10.81
C LEU A 140 16.06 -8.25 -12.19
N LYS A 141 14.95 -8.96 -12.42
CA LYS A 141 14.58 -9.43 -13.76
C LYS A 141 14.47 -8.24 -14.72
N PHE A 142 13.72 -7.21 -14.33
CA PHE A 142 13.59 -6.00 -15.13
C PHE A 142 14.93 -5.33 -15.41
N ILE A 143 15.73 -5.04 -14.37
CA ILE A 143 17.00 -4.32 -14.51
C ILE A 143 18.02 -5.15 -15.31
N ASN A 144 18.21 -6.43 -14.96
CA ASN A 144 19.26 -7.26 -15.53
C ASN A 144 18.91 -7.86 -16.89
N MET A 145 17.65 -8.23 -17.09
CA MET A 145 17.24 -8.97 -18.28
C MET A 145 16.55 -8.07 -19.30
N ASP A 146 15.73 -7.13 -18.87
CA ASP A 146 14.99 -6.26 -19.80
C ASP A 146 15.81 -5.01 -20.13
N CYS A 147 16.38 -4.34 -19.13
CA CYS A 147 17.25 -3.16 -19.34
C CYS A 147 18.69 -3.52 -19.69
N LYS A 148 19.12 -4.78 -19.53
CA LYS A 148 20.52 -5.24 -19.73
C LYS A 148 21.54 -4.50 -18.86
N MET A 149 21.12 -4.08 -17.67
CA MET A 149 21.94 -3.33 -16.73
C MET A 149 22.28 -4.15 -15.49
N VAL A 150 23.38 -3.83 -14.83
CA VAL A 150 23.66 -4.30 -13.46
C VAL A 150 23.08 -3.26 -12.50
N HIS A 151 22.37 -3.68 -11.46
CA HIS A 151 21.91 -2.81 -10.38
C HIS A 151 23.10 -2.36 -9.51
N GLY A 152 23.94 -3.32 -9.11
CA GLY A 152 25.27 -3.09 -8.53
C GLY A 152 25.29 -2.90 -7.02
N ARG A 153 24.14 -2.60 -6.38
CA ARG A 153 24.04 -2.40 -4.93
C ARG A 153 22.86 -3.14 -4.28
N VAL A 154 22.70 -4.44 -4.51
CA VAL A 154 21.65 -5.22 -3.80
C VAL A 154 22.11 -5.50 -2.36
N HIS A 155 21.50 -4.83 -1.39
CA HIS A 155 21.88 -4.88 0.03
C HIS A 155 20.66 -4.57 0.93
N PRO A 156 20.59 -5.06 2.18
CA PRO A 156 19.50 -4.69 3.10
C PRO A 156 19.25 -3.18 3.24
N GLU A 157 20.29 -2.36 3.14
CA GLU A 157 20.22 -0.88 3.20
C GLU A 157 19.61 -0.24 1.95
N SER A 158 19.73 -0.89 0.79
CA SER A 158 19.15 -0.41 -0.46
C SER A 158 17.75 -0.98 -0.72
N ILE A 159 17.21 -1.73 0.23
CA ILE A 159 15.87 -2.29 0.16
C ILE A 159 14.96 -1.54 1.12
N PHE A 160 13.88 -1.03 0.54
CA PHE A 160 12.74 -0.47 1.24
C PHE A 160 11.59 -1.46 1.15
N VAL A 161 10.56 -1.33 2.01
CA VAL A 161 9.41 -2.24 2.01
C VAL A 161 8.88 -2.46 0.59
N THR A 162 9.17 -3.64 0.03
CA THR A 162 8.85 -4.10 -1.33
C THR A 162 9.44 -3.29 -2.50
N LYS A 163 10.36 -2.35 -2.26
CA LYS A 163 10.96 -1.49 -3.29
C LYS A 163 12.48 -1.57 -3.26
N LEU A 164 13.09 -1.83 -4.42
CA LEU A 164 14.53 -1.79 -4.59
C LEU A 164 14.97 -0.35 -4.93
N ALA A 165 15.94 0.16 -4.17
CA ALA A 165 16.74 1.35 -4.48
C ALA A 165 18.20 0.93 -4.64
N GLY A 166 19.13 1.89 -4.77
CA GLY A 166 20.55 1.59 -4.97
C GLY A 166 21.07 1.94 -6.37
N PHE A 167 20.44 2.92 -7.02
CA PHE A 167 20.73 3.30 -8.41
C PHE A 167 22.10 3.95 -8.62
N GLN A 168 22.87 4.21 -7.57
CA GLN A 168 24.20 4.81 -7.64
C GLN A 168 25.13 3.97 -8.53
N LEU A 169 25.03 2.64 -8.44
CA LEU A 169 25.89 1.68 -9.14
C LEU A 169 25.25 1.09 -10.40
N THR A 170 24.05 1.57 -10.78
CA THR A 170 23.33 1.00 -11.92
C THR A 170 23.95 1.43 -13.25
N GLY A 171 24.36 0.45 -14.07
CA GLY A 171 25.08 0.70 -15.32
C GLY A 171 25.04 -0.47 -16.31
N GLU A 172 25.37 -0.18 -17.57
CA GLU A 172 25.62 -1.21 -18.59
C GLU A 172 27.04 -1.77 -18.43
N LEU A 173 27.23 -3.05 -18.75
CA LEU A 173 28.53 -3.71 -18.66
C LEU A 173 29.54 -3.22 -19.71
N THR A 174 29.06 -2.66 -20.83
CA THR A 174 29.87 -2.33 -22.01
C THR A 174 30.44 -0.91 -22.03
N MET A 175 30.18 -0.08 -21.01
CA MET A 175 30.74 1.27 -20.98
C MET A 175 32.20 1.23 -20.53
N ASP A 176 33.08 1.92 -21.26
CA ASP A 176 34.55 1.94 -21.06
C ASP A 176 34.99 2.47 -19.68
N ASP A 177 34.09 3.17 -18.99
CA ASP A 177 34.23 3.55 -17.59
C ASP A 177 32.87 3.35 -16.89
N PRO A 178 32.57 2.14 -16.39
CA PRO A 178 31.26 1.91 -15.87
C PRO A 178 31.33 2.17 -14.36
N PHE A 179 30.43 3.03 -13.90
CA PHE A 179 29.92 3.19 -12.53
C PHE A 179 29.75 1.90 -11.70
N VAL A 180 29.99 0.72 -12.30
CA VAL A 180 30.05 -0.62 -11.72
C VAL A 180 30.93 -0.66 -10.46
N VAL A 181 31.96 0.18 -10.31
CA VAL A 181 32.75 0.23 -9.06
C VAL A 181 33.34 1.62 -8.77
N HIS A 182 32.54 2.53 -8.22
CA HIS A 182 33.08 3.40 -7.19
C HIS A 182 32.95 2.70 -5.84
N HIS A 183 33.64 1.57 -5.70
CA HIS A 183 33.80 0.93 -4.40
C HIS A 183 34.98 1.56 -3.67
N ARG A 184 34.82 2.81 -3.25
CA ARG A 184 35.61 3.31 -2.14
C ARG A 184 34.74 3.17 -0.90
N SER A 185 34.72 1.97 -0.29
CA SER A 185 34.32 1.88 1.12
C SER A 185 35.27 2.80 1.87
N SER A 186 34.77 3.96 2.24
CA SER A 186 35.48 4.95 3.01
C SER A 186 34.79 4.90 4.36
N GLY A 187 35.44 4.30 5.36
CA GLY A 187 34.78 4.05 6.64
C GLY A 187 35.56 3.13 7.58
N PRO A 188 35.06 2.88 8.79
CA PRO A 188 35.65 1.92 9.72
C PRO A 188 35.72 0.51 9.11
N LYS A 189 36.80 -0.24 9.40
CA LYS A 189 37.04 -1.60 8.88
C LYS A 189 35.84 -2.54 9.08
N SER A 190 35.14 -2.43 10.21
CA SER A 190 33.96 -3.26 10.49
C SER A 190 32.81 -3.08 9.49
N LEU A 191 32.60 -1.87 8.97
CA LEU A 191 31.60 -1.62 7.93
C LEU A 191 32.06 -2.12 6.58
N MET A 192 33.36 -1.95 6.27
CA MET A 192 33.97 -2.46 5.05
C MET A 192 33.85 -3.99 4.96
N ASP A 193 34.16 -4.70 6.04
CA ASP A 193 34.09 -6.17 6.09
C ASP A 193 32.65 -6.67 5.89
N GLN A 194 31.65 -5.93 6.39
CA GLN A 194 30.24 -6.26 6.17
C GLN A 194 29.82 -6.07 4.72
N GLU A 195 30.24 -4.97 4.06
CA GLU A 195 29.96 -4.69 2.65
C GLU A 195 30.63 -5.70 1.71
N MET A 196 31.85 -6.15 2.04
CA MET A 196 32.60 -7.11 1.22
C MET A 196 31.89 -8.46 1.08
N ARG A 197 31.04 -8.86 2.05
CA ARG A 197 30.28 -10.11 1.98
C ARG A 197 29.29 -10.16 0.82
N TYR A 198 28.83 -9.02 0.33
CA TYR A 198 27.82 -8.94 -0.75
C TYR A 198 28.46 -8.88 -2.13
N LYS A 199 29.79 -8.81 -2.22
CA LYS A 199 30.49 -8.76 -3.49
C LYS A 199 30.74 -10.14 -4.07
N ALA A 200 30.36 -10.28 -5.33
CA ALA A 200 30.75 -11.45 -6.11
C ALA A 200 32.29 -11.59 -6.17
N PRO A 201 32.84 -12.82 -6.27
CA PRO A 201 34.28 -13.06 -6.26
C PRO A 201 35.06 -12.33 -7.37
N GLU A 202 34.51 -12.28 -8.59
CA GLU A 202 35.09 -11.56 -9.73
C GLU A 202 35.11 -10.04 -9.50
N LEU A 203 34.08 -9.49 -8.85
CA LEU A 203 34.01 -8.08 -8.46
C LEU A 203 35.02 -7.75 -7.36
N SER A 204 35.20 -8.66 -6.41
CA SER A 204 36.19 -8.53 -5.33
C SER A 204 37.63 -8.59 -5.85
N ARG A 205 37.88 -9.37 -6.91
CA ARG A 205 39.20 -9.47 -7.57
C ARG A 205 39.49 -8.33 -8.56
N GLY A 206 38.50 -7.51 -8.91
CA GLY A 206 38.65 -6.51 -9.97
C GLY A 206 38.83 -7.12 -11.36
N ASP A 207 38.23 -8.28 -11.62
CA ASP A 207 38.34 -9.05 -12.86
C ASP A 207 37.38 -8.50 -13.92
N TRP A 208 37.70 -7.32 -14.46
CA TRP A 208 36.82 -6.57 -15.37
C TRP A 208 36.47 -7.31 -16.66
N SER A 209 37.44 -8.02 -17.23
CA SER A 209 37.21 -8.80 -18.45
C SER A 209 36.19 -9.91 -18.19
N SER A 210 36.27 -10.60 -17.05
CA SER A 210 35.26 -11.59 -16.65
C SER A 210 33.91 -10.93 -16.37
N ILE A 211 33.86 -9.75 -15.77
CA ILE A 211 32.61 -9.05 -15.45
C ILE A 211 31.89 -8.61 -16.72
N VAL A 212 32.60 -7.95 -17.63
CA VAL A 212 32.07 -7.43 -18.91
C VAL A 212 31.59 -8.56 -19.82
N SER A 213 32.28 -9.70 -19.80
CA SER A 213 31.88 -10.89 -20.58
C SER A 213 30.80 -11.74 -19.92
N SER A 214 30.46 -11.50 -18.65
CA SER A 214 29.42 -12.24 -17.93
C SER A 214 28.04 -11.64 -18.17
N ALA A 215 26.99 -12.42 -17.86
CA ALA A 215 25.63 -11.91 -17.92
C ALA A 215 25.38 -10.87 -16.80
N PRO A 216 24.63 -9.77 -17.06
CA PRO A 216 24.41 -8.68 -16.10
C PRO A 216 23.86 -9.13 -14.74
N HIS A 217 23.02 -10.16 -14.73
CA HIS A 217 22.42 -10.66 -13.49
C HIS A 217 23.41 -11.31 -12.52
N SER A 218 24.59 -11.72 -12.99
CA SER A 218 25.51 -12.56 -12.20
C SER A 218 25.97 -11.88 -10.92
N ILE A 219 26.29 -10.58 -10.97
CA ILE A 219 26.71 -9.78 -9.82
C ILE A 219 25.53 -9.60 -8.85
N ASP A 220 24.38 -9.18 -9.37
CA ASP A 220 23.22 -8.85 -8.53
C ASP A 220 22.60 -10.09 -7.89
N MET A 221 22.61 -11.23 -8.57
CA MET A 221 22.09 -12.48 -8.02
C MET A 221 22.97 -13.03 -6.89
N TYR A 222 24.29 -12.80 -6.94
CA TYR A 222 25.18 -13.10 -5.82
C TYR A 222 24.83 -12.24 -4.60
N ALA A 223 24.69 -10.92 -4.79
CA ALA A 223 24.36 -9.98 -3.74
C ALA A 223 22.93 -10.20 -3.17
N PHE A 224 21.97 -10.56 -4.03
CA PHE A 224 20.63 -11.00 -3.65
C PHE A 224 20.68 -12.22 -2.74
N ALA A 225 21.49 -13.23 -3.07
CA ALA A 225 21.62 -14.43 -2.24
C ALA A 225 22.23 -14.12 -0.86
N CYS A 226 23.21 -13.23 -0.80
CA CYS A 226 23.75 -12.72 0.47
C CYS A 226 22.68 -11.97 1.28
N THR A 227 21.82 -11.21 0.61
CA THR A 227 20.67 -10.52 1.24
C THR A 227 19.65 -11.52 1.79
N VAL A 228 19.33 -12.58 1.05
CA VAL A 228 18.45 -13.66 1.54
C VAL A 228 19.05 -14.28 2.80
N ILE A 229 20.33 -14.62 2.78
CA ILE A 229 21.03 -15.18 3.95
C ILE A 229 20.95 -14.21 5.14
N HIS A 230 21.24 -12.92 4.93
CA HIS A 230 21.19 -11.91 5.98
C HIS A 230 19.80 -11.80 6.64
N ILE A 231 18.72 -11.87 5.85
CA ILE A 231 17.36 -11.77 6.38
C ILE A 231 17.08 -12.92 7.37
N PHE A 232 17.49 -14.15 7.04
CA PHE A 232 17.27 -15.33 7.89
C PHE A 232 18.36 -15.55 8.95
N ASN A 233 19.55 -14.98 8.75
CA ASN A 233 20.71 -15.08 9.63
C ASN A 233 21.50 -13.76 9.61
N PRO A 234 21.10 -12.74 10.40
CA PRO A 234 21.75 -11.43 10.41
C PRO A 234 23.24 -11.48 10.77
N THR A 235 23.66 -12.53 11.49
CA THR A 235 25.04 -12.77 11.95
C THR A 235 25.88 -13.60 10.98
N PHE A 236 25.40 -13.87 9.76
CA PHE A 236 26.11 -14.74 8.82
C PHE A 236 27.54 -14.26 8.55
N SER A 237 28.51 -15.18 8.57
CA SER A 237 29.92 -14.83 8.35
C SER A 237 30.36 -15.03 6.90
N THR A 238 29.77 -16.02 6.21
CA THR A 238 30.12 -16.37 4.84
C THR A 238 28.88 -16.46 3.95
N PRO A 239 28.98 -16.16 2.65
CA PRO A 239 27.88 -16.35 1.68
C PRO A 239 27.42 -17.81 1.51
N THR A 240 28.09 -18.76 2.15
CA THR A 240 27.71 -20.18 2.21
C THR A 240 26.90 -20.55 3.45
N ASP A 241 26.77 -19.63 4.41
CA ASP A 241 26.08 -19.84 5.68
C ASP A 241 24.55 -19.76 5.51
N THR A 242 23.96 -20.81 4.95
CA THR A 242 22.50 -20.90 4.76
C THR A 242 21.75 -21.40 5.98
N ARG A 243 22.29 -21.22 7.20
CA ARG A 243 21.55 -21.54 8.44
C ARG A 243 20.28 -20.71 8.49
N ASN A 244 19.16 -21.34 8.87
CA ASN A 244 17.81 -20.76 8.91
C ASN A 244 17.18 -20.33 7.56
N VAL A 245 17.90 -20.44 6.45
CA VAL A 245 17.31 -20.20 5.13
C VAL A 245 16.29 -21.31 4.84
N PRO A 246 15.05 -21.00 4.41
CA PRO A 246 14.05 -22.00 4.08
C PRO A 246 14.56 -23.02 3.05
N SER A 247 14.16 -24.29 3.22
CA SER A 247 14.60 -25.39 2.35
C SER A 247 14.29 -25.14 0.87
N GLY A 248 13.13 -24.54 0.57
CA GLY A 248 12.73 -24.15 -0.79
C GLY A 248 13.60 -23.07 -1.45
N LEU A 249 14.38 -22.30 -0.68
CA LEU A 249 15.31 -21.27 -1.18
C LEU A 249 16.75 -21.75 -1.24
N THR A 250 17.14 -22.71 -0.39
CA THR A 250 18.54 -23.07 -0.13
C THR A 250 19.30 -23.45 -1.42
N ALA A 251 18.69 -24.25 -2.30
CA ALA A 251 19.32 -24.67 -3.55
C ALA A 251 19.57 -23.48 -4.50
N ALA A 252 18.62 -22.55 -4.60
CA ALA A 252 18.75 -21.36 -5.42
C ALA A 252 19.81 -20.41 -4.86
N VAL A 253 19.86 -20.22 -3.54
CA VAL A 253 20.88 -19.40 -2.85
C VAL A 253 22.28 -19.97 -3.09
N LYS A 254 22.47 -21.29 -2.97
CA LYS A 254 23.76 -21.95 -3.26
C LYS A 254 24.20 -21.78 -4.72
N ARG A 255 23.27 -21.90 -5.67
CA ARG A 255 23.57 -21.64 -7.09
C ARG A 255 23.89 -20.17 -7.35
N ALA A 256 23.15 -19.24 -6.75
CA ALA A 256 23.36 -17.81 -6.89
C ALA A 256 24.71 -17.35 -6.31
N THR A 257 25.24 -18.05 -5.31
CA THR A 257 26.55 -17.81 -4.70
C THR A 257 27.69 -18.61 -5.33
N ASP A 258 27.46 -19.28 -6.47
CA ASP A 258 28.52 -20.02 -7.19
C ASP A 258 29.67 -19.07 -7.57
N PRO A 259 30.93 -19.43 -7.31
CA PRO A 259 32.08 -18.62 -7.70
C PRO A 259 32.17 -18.34 -9.21
N THR A 260 31.56 -19.19 -10.04
CA THR A 260 31.53 -19.07 -11.50
C THR A 260 30.28 -18.28 -11.94
N PRO A 261 30.43 -17.08 -12.52
CA PRO A 261 29.30 -16.22 -12.89
C PRO A 261 28.25 -16.90 -13.79
N SER A 262 28.70 -17.71 -14.75
CA SER A 262 27.83 -18.41 -15.72
C SER A 262 27.00 -19.55 -15.12
N ARG A 263 27.32 -20.01 -13.90
CA ARG A 263 26.56 -21.07 -13.20
C ARG A 263 25.46 -20.51 -12.30
N ARG A 264 25.47 -19.19 -12.05
CA ARG A 264 24.50 -18.53 -11.19
C ARG A 264 23.09 -18.60 -11.80
N VAL A 265 22.11 -18.72 -10.91
CA VAL A 265 20.69 -18.74 -11.28
C VAL A 265 20.27 -17.34 -11.74
N THR A 266 19.45 -17.27 -12.79
CA THR A 266 18.90 -15.99 -13.28
C THR A 266 17.75 -15.51 -12.38
N PRO A 267 17.41 -14.21 -12.39
CA PRO A 267 16.23 -13.71 -11.67
C PRO A 267 14.94 -14.42 -12.11
N ASP A 268 14.79 -14.69 -13.41
CA ASP A 268 13.63 -15.42 -13.96
C ASP A 268 13.55 -16.87 -13.47
N GLN A 269 14.69 -17.57 -13.38
CA GLN A 269 14.75 -18.90 -12.77
C GLN A 269 14.45 -18.83 -11.26
N GLY A 270 14.94 -17.80 -10.57
CA GLY A 270 14.68 -17.54 -9.16
C GLY A 270 13.19 -17.34 -8.86
N LEU A 271 12.46 -16.63 -9.72
CA LEU A 271 11.01 -16.42 -9.57
C LEU A 271 10.18 -17.71 -9.71
N LYS A 272 10.73 -18.76 -10.33
CA LYS A 272 10.03 -20.01 -10.66
C LYS A 272 10.26 -21.13 -9.63
N ILE A 273 11.00 -20.88 -8.56
CA ILE A 273 11.26 -21.88 -7.52
C ILE A 273 10.00 -22.15 -6.69
N SER A 274 9.91 -23.35 -6.12
CA SER A 274 8.75 -23.80 -5.34
C SER A 274 8.46 -22.94 -4.11
N TYR A 275 9.46 -22.24 -3.56
CA TYR A 275 9.26 -21.31 -2.45
C TYR A 275 8.27 -20.18 -2.77
N PHE A 276 8.18 -19.75 -4.03
CA PHE A 276 7.22 -18.72 -4.46
C PHE A 276 5.91 -19.30 -5.02
N ALA A 277 5.66 -20.61 -4.86
CA ALA A 277 4.46 -21.28 -5.34
C ALA A 277 3.39 -21.44 -4.23
N SER A 278 3.30 -20.49 -3.30
CA SER A 278 2.26 -20.48 -2.26
C SER A 278 0.99 -19.74 -2.68
N ASP A 279 -0.14 -20.07 -2.05
CA ASP A 279 -1.41 -19.38 -2.30
C ASP A 279 -1.32 -17.88 -2.01
N PHE A 280 -0.62 -17.51 -0.94
CA PHE A 280 -0.39 -16.11 -0.61
C PHE A 280 0.33 -15.35 -1.74
N ILE A 281 1.40 -15.93 -2.30
CA ILE A 281 2.13 -15.31 -3.42
C ILE A 281 1.24 -15.22 -4.66
N ARG A 282 0.45 -16.25 -4.95
CA ARG A 282 -0.51 -16.25 -6.06
C ARG A 282 -1.56 -15.15 -5.89
N GLN A 283 -2.16 -15.04 -4.72
CA GLN A 283 -3.17 -14.01 -4.41
C GLN A 283 -2.61 -12.60 -4.54
N MET A 284 -1.43 -12.34 -3.98
CA MET A 284 -0.78 -11.04 -4.07
C MET A 284 -0.36 -10.71 -5.52
N GLY A 285 0.08 -11.70 -6.30
CA GLY A 285 0.36 -11.53 -7.72
C GLY A 285 -0.89 -11.24 -8.56
N PHE A 286 -2.02 -11.87 -8.23
CA PHE A 286 -3.31 -11.57 -8.85
C PHE A 286 -3.74 -10.13 -8.55
N LEU A 287 -3.61 -9.70 -7.29
CA LEU A 287 -3.94 -8.34 -6.85
C LEU A 287 -3.19 -7.26 -7.65
N GLU A 288 -1.91 -7.47 -7.98
CA GLU A 288 -1.12 -6.53 -8.78
C GLU A 288 -1.60 -6.42 -10.23
N GLN A 289 -2.25 -7.48 -10.74
CA GLN A 289 -2.79 -7.53 -12.10
C GLN A 289 -4.29 -7.28 -12.15
N LEU A 290 -4.92 -6.98 -11.00
CA LEU A 290 -6.37 -6.86 -10.87
C LEU A 290 -7.03 -5.97 -11.94
N PRO A 291 -6.46 -4.82 -12.37
CA PRO A 291 -7.08 -3.97 -13.39
C PRO A 291 -7.24 -4.64 -14.77
N VAL A 292 -6.39 -5.62 -15.11
CA VAL A 292 -6.42 -6.30 -16.42
C VAL A 292 -7.16 -7.64 -16.40
N LYS A 293 -7.73 -8.02 -15.25
CA LYS A 293 -8.50 -9.26 -15.08
C LYS A 293 -9.94 -9.10 -15.54
N SER A 294 -10.51 -10.20 -16.03
CA SER A 294 -11.93 -10.28 -16.38
C SER A 294 -12.84 -10.21 -15.15
N SER A 295 -14.13 -9.92 -15.36
CA SER A 295 -15.15 -9.86 -14.29
C SER A 295 -15.29 -11.20 -13.54
N ASP A 296 -15.18 -12.33 -14.26
CA ASP A 296 -15.26 -13.67 -13.68
C ASP A 296 -14.03 -13.99 -12.81
N GLU A 297 -12.82 -13.69 -13.32
CA GLU A 297 -11.58 -13.86 -12.55
C GLU A 297 -11.59 -12.98 -11.29
N LYS A 298 -12.05 -11.73 -11.41
CA LYS A 298 -12.20 -10.80 -10.28
C LYS A 298 -13.17 -11.35 -9.24
N SER A 299 -14.34 -11.84 -9.68
CA SER A 299 -15.35 -12.42 -8.80
C SER A 299 -14.80 -13.59 -7.97
N GLU A 300 -14.06 -14.49 -8.62
CA GLU A 300 -13.45 -15.63 -7.91
C GLU A 300 -12.39 -15.17 -6.91
N PHE A 301 -11.53 -14.24 -7.32
CA PHE A 301 -10.53 -13.66 -6.43
C PHE A 301 -11.13 -12.97 -5.22
N TYR A 302 -12.20 -12.17 -5.37
CA TYR A 302 -12.82 -11.48 -4.24
C TYR A 302 -13.46 -12.44 -3.25
N LYS A 303 -14.11 -13.52 -3.72
CA LYS A 303 -14.63 -14.57 -2.83
C LYS A 303 -13.50 -15.21 -2.03
N GLU A 304 -12.41 -15.57 -2.70
CA GLU A 304 -11.23 -16.16 -2.05
C GLU A 304 -10.60 -15.20 -1.03
N LEU A 305 -10.49 -13.92 -1.39
CA LEU A 305 -9.96 -12.87 -0.53
C LEU A 305 -10.80 -12.69 0.73
N VAL A 306 -12.12 -12.58 0.60
CA VAL A 306 -13.04 -12.44 1.75
C VAL A 306 -12.93 -13.65 2.68
N ALA A 307 -12.84 -14.86 2.12
CA ALA A 307 -12.72 -16.10 2.91
C ALA A 307 -11.39 -16.22 3.68
N ASN A 308 -10.32 -15.58 3.18
CA ASN A 308 -8.98 -15.73 3.74
C ASN A 308 -8.38 -14.43 4.31
N VAL A 309 -9.16 -13.35 4.41
CA VAL A 309 -8.66 -12.03 4.81
C VAL A 309 -7.99 -12.03 6.19
N ASP A 310 -8.46 -12.87 7.13
CA ASP A 310 -7.85 -13.00 8.48
C ASP A 310 -6.47 -13.65 8.47
N LYS A 311 -6.13 -14.39 7.41
CA LYS A 311 -4.84 -15.06 7.27
C LYS A 311 -3.78 -14.14 6.66
N LEU A 312 -4.18 -12.95 6.19
CA LEU A 312 -3.24 -12.01 5.62
C LEU A 312 -2.40 -11.38 6.73
N PRO A 313 -1.08 -11.22 6.52
CA PRO A 313 -0.26 -10.37 7.37
C PRO A 313 -0.91 -9.00 7.54
N ARG A 314 -1.04 -8.50 8.76
CA ARG A 314 -1.74 -7.25 9.06
C ARG A 314 -1.13 -6.10 8.26
N HIS A 315 0.20 -6.05 8.19
CA HIS A 315 0.89 -5.04 7.39
C HIS A 315 0.54 -5.14 5.89
N MET A 316 0.45 -6.35 5.34
CA MET A 316 0.10 -6.56 3.93
C MET A 316 -1.36 -6.19 3.65
N ALA A 317 -2.26 -6.56 4.56
CA ALA A 317 -3.66 -6.20 4.47
C ALA A 317 -3.84 -4.66 4.42
N LEU A 318 -3.20 -3.93 5.34
CA LEU A 318 -3.33 -2.47 5.46
C LEU A 318 -2.62 -1.69 4.37
N TYR A 319 -1.39 -2.06 4.00
CA TYR A 319 -0.55 -1.23 3.12
C TYR A 319 -0.46 -1.73 1.68
N LYS A 320 -0.98 -2.92 1.37
CA LYS A 320 -1.03 -3.45 0.00
C LYS A 320 -2.45 -3.76 -0.45
N VAL A 321 -3.20 -4.56 0.31
CA VAL A 321 -4.54 -5.01 -0.11
C VAL A 321 -5.55 -3.87 -0.05
N LEU A 322 -5.68 -3.19 1.09
CA LEU A 322 -6.64 -2.09 1.26
C LEU A 322 -6.44 -0.97 0.21
N PRO A 323 -5.22 -0.45 -0.06
CA PRO A 323 -5.00 0.52 -1.11
C PRO A 323 -5.41 0.03 -2.50
N ALA A 324 -5.15 -1.24 -2.82
CA ALA A 324 -5.55 -1.82 -4.10
C ALA A 324 -7.09 -1.90 -4.24
N LEU A 325 -7.81 -2.29 -3.18
CA LEU A 325 -9.28 -2.31 -3.20
C LEU A 325 -9.87 -0.89 -3.30
N LYS A 326 -9.26 0.08 -2.60
CA LYS A 326 -9.65 1.49 -2.71
C LYS A 326 -9.46 2.02 -4.13
N ALA A 327 -8.33 1.69 -4.77
CA ALA A 327 -8.04 2.08 -6.14
C ALA A 327 -9.12 1.62 -7.13
N VAL A 328 -9.68 0.41 -6.95
CA VAL A 328 -10.79 -0.08 -7.78
C VAL A 328 -12.01 0.86 -7.69
N VAL A 329 -12.32 1.37 -6.50
CA VAL A 329 -13.40 2.35 -6.30
C VAL A 329 -12.99 3.75 -6.80
N ASP A 330 -11.73 4.14 -6.66
CA ASP A 330 -11.27 5.46 -7.09
C ASP A 330 -11.24 5.62 -8.62
N PHE A 331 -10.84 4.58 -9.32
CA PHE A 331 -10.82 4.51 -10.79
C PHE A 331 -12.13 3.99 -11.41
N GLY A 332 -13.17 3.76 -10.59
CA GLY A 332 -14.51 3.42 -11.09
C GLY A 332 -15.02 4.45 -12.12
N VAL A 333 -15.76 3.98 -13.13
CA VAL A 333 -16.13 4.80 -14.28
C VAL A 333 -17.13 5.88 -13.87
N ALA A 334 -16.72 7.14 -13.97
CA ALA A 334 -17.63 8.27 -13.93
C ALA A 334 -18.40 8.33 -15.26
N THR A 335 -19.67 7.90 -15.25
CA THR A 335 -20.52 8.02 -16.44
C THR A 335 -21.34 9.30 -16.38
N GLY A 336 -21.07 10.19 -17.33
CA GLY A 336 -21.76 11.46 -17.49
C GLY A 336 -21.44 12.12 -18.83
N ALA A 337 -22.13 11.71 -19.88
CA ALA A 337 -22.20 12.48 -21.12
C ALA A 337 -23.41 13.42 -21.05
N GLY A 338 -23.22 14.69 -21.45
CA GLY A 338 -24.35 15.61 -21.72
C GLY A 338 -24.88 16.43 -20.53
N GLY A 339 -24.02 17.01 -19.70
CA GLY A 339 -24.42 18.06 -18.74
C GLY A 339 -25.23 17.59 -17.51
N LYS A 340 -25.42 16.29 -17.31
CA LYS A 340 -25.91 15.71 -16.05
C LYS A 340 -24.73 15.39 -15.13
N ALA A 341 -24.92 15.58 -13.81
CA ALA A 341 -23.92 15.26 -12.80
C ALA A 341 -23.39 13.83 -13.01
N ALA A 342 -22.07 13.68 -13.05
CA ALA A 342 -21.43 12.40 -13.28
C ALA A 342 -21.88 11.37 -12.24
N THR A 343 -22.52 10.30 -12.68
CA THR A 343 -22.89 9.17 -11.82
C THR A 343 -21.72 8.22 -11.73
N PHE A 344 -21.23 8.01 -10.51
CA PHE A 344 -20.22 7.03 -10.20
C PHE A 344 -20.77 5.61 -10.42
N LYS A 345 -20.08 4.80 -11.23
CA LYS A 345 -20.41 3.39 -11.45
C LYS A 345 -19.24 2.49 -11.07
N LEU A 346 -19.55 1.41 -10.38
CA LEU A 346 -18.66 0.31 -10.08
C LEU A 346 -19.17 -0.93 -10.82
N ASP A 347 -18.29 -1.82 -11.29
CA ASP A 347 -18.72 -3.10 -11.82
C ASP A 347 -19.42 -3.90 -10.69
N PRO A 348 -20.60 -4.52 -10.92
CA PRO A 348 -21.27 -5.31 -9.90
C PRO A 348 -20.37 -6.39 -9.26
N CYS A 349 -19.43 -7.00 -10.00
CA CYS A 349 -18.50 -7.99 -9.43
C CYS A 349 -17.55 -7.35 -8.39
N GLU A 350 -17.15 -6.10 -8.59
CA GLU A 350 -16.21 -5.38 -7.72
C GLU A 350 -16.85 -5.06 -6.37
N SER A 351 -18.18 -5.04 -6.27
CA SER A 351 -18.87 -4.94 -4.98
C SER A 351 -18.55 -6.10 -4.02
N GLN A 352 -18.12 -7.26 -4.55
CA GLN A 352 -17.78 -8.44 -3.75
C GLN A 352 -16.51 -8.25 -2.91
N MET A 353 -15.68 -7.23 -3.18
CA MET A 353 -14.47 -6.93 -2.41
C MET A 353 -14.77 -6.16 -1.10
N LEU A 354 -15.95 -5.55 -0.99
CA LEU A 354 -16.28 -4.65 0.11
C LEU A 354 -16.21 -5.30 1.50
N PRO A 355 -16.63 -6.57 1.70
CA PRO A 355 -16.44 -7.25 2.99
C PRO A 355 -14.98 -7.37 3.41
N ALA A 356 -14.08 -7.67 2.47
CA ALA A 356 -12.64 -7.70 2.77
C ALA A 356 -12.14 -6.29 3.13
N MET A 357 -12.56 -5.26 2.38
CA MET A 357 -12.17 -3.86 2.66
C MET A 357 -12.60 -3.39 4.05
N VAL A 358 -13.85 -3.63 4.44
CA VAL A 358 -14.38 -3.25 5.76
C VAL A 358 -13.68 -4.04 6.87
N LYS A 359 -13.48 -5.35 6.66
CA LYS A 359 -12.83 -6.22 7.63
C LYS A 359 -11.38 -5.83 7.88
N ILE A 360 -10.60 -5.55 6.84
CA ILE A 360 -9.25 -5.00 6.97
C ILE A 360 -9.29 -3.66 7.73
N GLY A 361 -10.24 -2.79 7.38
CA GLY A 361 -10.47 -1.51 8.04
C GLY A 361 -10.74 -1.66 9.54
N SER A 362 -11.45 -2.70 9.98
CA SER A 362 -11.80 -2.90 11.40
C SER A 362 -10.58 -3.06 12.33
N HIS A 363 -9.40 -3.33 11.78
CA HIS A 363 -8.15 -3.39 12.52
C HIS A 363 -7.45 -2.02 12.68
N LEU A 364 -8.03 -0.97 12.11
CA LEU A 364 -7.58 0.41 12.27
C LEU A 364 -8.23 1.06 13.51
N PRO A 365 -7.52 1.99 14.17
CA PRO A 365 -8.14 2.96 15.07
C PRO A 365 -9.32 3.68 14.41
N ALA A 366 -10.29 4.13 15.22
CA ALA A 366 -11.53 4.71 14.70
C ALA A 366 -11.32 5.94 13.82
N GLU A 367 -10.32 6.77 14.12
CA GLU A 367 -9.97 7.94 13.31
C GLU A 367 -9.33 7.53 11.98
N ASP A 368 -8.40 6.57 12.00
CA ASP A 368 -7.79 6.02 10.79
C ASP A 368 -8.83 5.35 9.88
N PHE A 369 -9.84 4.68 10.45
CA PHE A 369 -10.96 4.14 9.67
C PHE A 369 -11.76 5.25 8.96
N LYS A 370 -12.07 6.33 9.70
CA LYS A 370 -12.79 7.50 9.16
C LYS A 370 -12.00 8.20 8.04
N ASP A 371 -10.67 8.22 8.15
CA ASP A 371 -9.82 8.85 7.15
C ASP A 371 -9.57 7.94 5.94
N GLN A 372 -9.37 6.64 6.17
CA GLN A 372 -8.89 5.74 5.13
C GLN A 372 -9.97 4.91 4.45
N VAL A 373 -11.05 4.53 5.14
CA VAL A 373 -12.04 3.55 4.63
C VAL A 373 -13.40 4.20 4.42
N LEU A 374 -13.85 5.00 5.39
CA LEU A 374 -15.16 5.64 5.36
C LEU A 374 -15.42 6.49 4.10
N PRO A 375 -14.47 7.29 3.57
CA PRO A 375 -14.74 8.12 2.40
C PRO A 375 -15.07 7.27 1.16
N THR A 376 -14.42 6.11 1.03
CA THR A 376 -14.69 5.13 -0.03
C THR A 376 -16.09 4.55 0.12
N LEU A 377 -16.51 4.16 1.32
CA LEU A 377 -17.87 3.65 1.59
C LEU A 377 -18.95 4.71 1.32
N VAL A 378 -18.73 5.95 1.75
CA VAL A 378 -19.65 7.07 1.52
C VAL A 378 -19.81 7.34 0.02
N LYS A 379 -18.72 7.33 -0.75
CA LYS A 379 -18.76 7.44 -2.21
C LYS A 379 -19.62 6.36 -2.85
N LEU A 380 -19.57 5.13 -2.34
CA LEU A 380 -20.34 4.00 -2.87
C LEU A 380 -21.85 4.08 -2.60
N PHE A 381 -22.31 4.81 -1.58
CA PHE A 381 -23.75 5.06 -1.42
C PHE A 381 -24.33 5.86 -2.60
N GLY A 382 -23.51 6.68 -3.26
CA GLY A 382 -23.88 7.37 -4.50
C GLY A 382 -23.89 6.48 -5.74
N CYS A 383 -23.40 5.23 -5.65
CA CYS A 383 -23.45 4.28 -6.75
C CYS A 383 -24.86 3.71 -6.88
N ASN A 384 -25.53 3.97 -8.01
CA ASN A 384 -26.87 3.47 -8.26
C ASN A 384 -26.87 2.05 -8.86
N ASP A 385 -26.18 1.13 -8.19
CA ASP A 385 -26.13 -0.29 -8.52
C ASP A 385 -26.71 -1.14 -7.38
N ARG A 386 -27.50 -2.16 -7.73
CA ARG A 386 -28.19 -2.99 -6.74
C ARG A 386 -27.22 -3.87 -5.95
N ALA A 387 -26.21 -4.45 -6.59
CA ALA A 387 -25.24 -5.32 -5.92
C ALA A 387 -24.39 -4.53 -4.93
N VAL A 388 -23.92 -3.34 -5.32
CA VAL A 388 -23.21 -2.41 -4.43
C VAL A 388 -24.07 -2.05 -3.22
N ARG A 389 -25.35 -1.69 -3.44
CA ARG A 389 -26.25 -1.32 -2.35
C ARG A 389 -26.53 -2.49 -1.41
N VAL A 390 -26.76 -3.70 -1.94
CA VAL A 390 -26.92 -4.91 -1.10
C VAL A 390 -25.71 -5.10 -0.20
N GLN A 391 -24.49 -5.05 -0.75
CA GLN A 391 -23.26 -5.24 0.01
C GLN A 391 -23.07 -4.20 1.11
N LEU A 392 -23.28 -2.91 0.81
CA LEU A 392 -23.18 -1.84 1.80
C LEU A 392 -24.17 -2.04 2.96
N LEU A 393 -25.43 -2.35 2.65
CA LEU A 393 -26.47 -2.50 3.67
C LEU A 393 -26.30 -3.77 4.50
N GLN A 394 -25.75 -4.85 3.92
CA GLN A 394 -25.42 -6.07 4.65
C GLN A 394 -24.34 -5.88 5.72
N MET A 395 -23.46 -4.88 5.55
CA MET A 395 -22.35 -4.59 6.46
C MET A 395 -22.56 -3.29 7.24
N MET A 396 -23.76 -2.72 7.21
CA MET A 396 -24.04 -1.39 7.79
C MET A 396 -23.69 -1.34 9.29
N ASP A 397 -23.93 -2.43 10.01
CA ASP A 397 -23.60 -2.59 11.42
C ASP A 397 -22.09 -2.45 11.72
N LEU A 398 -21.24 -2.85 10.77
CA LEU A 398 -19.78 -2.82 10.92
C LEU A 398 -19.18 -1.42 10.82
N PHE A 399 -19.83 -0.47 10.13
CA PHE A 399 -19.27 0.87 9.90
C PHE A 399 -20.16 2.04 10.31
N ALA A 400 -21.46 1.83 10.58
CA ALA A 400 -22.39 2.91 10.96
C ALA A 400 -21.97 3.62 12.25
N VAL A 401 -21.21 2.97 13.13
CA VAL A 401 -20.64 3.59 14.33
C VAL A 401 -19.77 4.81 14.00
N HIS A 402 -19.08 4.80 12.86
CA HIS A 402 -18.18 5.88 12.42
C HIS A 402 -18.91 7.05 11.77
N PHE A 403 -20.21 6.93 11.48
CA PHE A 403 -20.99 8.06 10.96
C PHE A 403 -21.28 9.09 12.06
N ASP A 404 -21.15 10.37 11.72
CA ASP A 404 -21.69 11.47 12.51
C ASP A 404 -23.11 11.86 12.05
N ALA A 405 -23.81 12.66 12.85
CA ALA A 405 -25.17 13.10 12.52
C ALA A 405 -25.24 13.91 11.22
N LYS A 406 -24.18 14.67 10.90
CA LYS A 406 -24.13 15.48 9.67
C LYS A 406 -24.11 14.60 8.43
N LEU A 407 -23.25 13.59 8.42
CA LEU A 407 -23.09 12.62 7.35
C LEU A 407 -24.35 11.76 7.21
N VAL A 408 -24.89 11.24 8.32
CA VAL A 408 -26.13 10.44 8.31
C VAL A 408 -27.27 11.20 7.64
N ASN A 409 -27.44 12.50 7.92
CA ASN A 409 -28.52 13.31 7.36
C ASN A 409 -28.23 13.90 5.97
N SER A 410 -27.05 13.65 5.40
CA SER A 410 -26.68 14.14 4.07
C SER A 410 -27.47 13.42 2.97
N ALA A 411 -27.67 14.09 1.83
CA ALA A 411 -28.31 13.47 0.66
C ALA A 411 -27.51 12.27 0.12
N VAL A 412 -26.17 12.29 0.26
CA VAL A 412 -25.29 11.22 -0.21
C VAL A 412 -25.53 9.91 0.55
N VAL A 413 -25.87 9.97 1.84
CA VAL A 413 -26.13 8.78 2.65
C VAL A 413 -27.63 8.54 2.81
N PHE A 414 -28.37 9.46 3.43
CA PHE A 414 -29.77 9.22 3.80
C PHE A 414 -30.67 8.96 2.59
N ASP A 415 -30.66 9.89 1.62
CA ASP A 415 -31.58 9.82 0.49
C ASP A 415 -31.23 8.60 -0.40
N ASN A 416 -29.94 8.28 -0.56
CA ASN A 416 -29.50 7.08 -1.30
C ASN A 416 -29.90 5.76 -0.62
N ILE A 417 -29.81 5.66 0.70
CA ILE A 417 -30.32 4.48 1.41
C ILE A 417 -31.85 4.37 1.22
N CYS A 418 -32.57 5.49 1.32
CA CYS A 418 -34.03 5.51 1.19
C CYS A 418 -34.53 5.04 -0.18
N THR A 419 -33.71 5.12 -1.25
CA THR A 419 -34.07 4.54 -2.55
C THR A 419 -34.38 3.05 -2.47
N GLY A 420 -33.73 2.32 -1.56
CA GLY A 420 -33.92 0.89 -1.37
C GLY A 420 -35.33 0.49 -0.88
N PHE A 421 -36.07 1.41 -0.25
CA PHE A 421 -37.46 1.14 0.18
C PHE A 421 -38.41 0.90 -0.99
N ASN A 422 -38.13 1.48 -2.16
CA ASN A 422 -38.95 1.34 -3.35
C ASN A 422 -38.42 0.30 -4.34
N ASP A 423 -37.37 -0.46 -3.99
CA ASP A 423 -36.79 -1.42 -4.92
C ASP A 423 -37.68 -2.67 -5.09
N THR A 424 -37.59 -3.29 -6.26
CA THR A 424 -38.35 -4.49 -6.59
C THR A 424 -37.83 -5.74 -5.87
N MET A 425 -36.56 -5.77 -5.46
CA MET A 425 -35.96 -6.90 -4.75
C MET A 425 -36.39 -6.90 -3.27
N PRO A 426 -37.07 -7.96 -2.76
CA PRO A 426 -37.47 -8.04 -1.36
C PRO A 426 -36.29 -7.94 -0.38
N LEU A 427 -35.18 -8.63 -0.69
CA LEU A 427 -33.95 -8.59 0.12
C LEU A 427 -33.44 -7.16 0.31
N LEU A 428 -33.44 -6.34 -0.75
CA LEU A 428 -32.93 -4.97 -0.64
C LEU A 428 -33.84 -4.09 0.22
N ARG A 429 -35.16 -4.25 0.12
CA ARG A 429 -36.11 -3.54 1.00
C ARG A 429 -35.91 -3.93 2.47
N GLU A 430 -35.69 -5.21 2.74
CA GLU A 430 -35.42 -5.73 4.09
C GLU A 430 -34.11 -5.17 4.66
N LEU A 431 -33.01 -5.24 3.91
CA LEU A 431 -31.71 -4.70 4.31
C LEU A 431 -31.76 -3.19 4.53
N THR A 432 -32.51 -2.46 3.70
CA THR A 432 -32.72 -1.01 3.85
C THR A 432 -33.40 -0.70 5.18
N MET A 433 -34.44 -1.46 5.52
CA MET A 433 -35.16 -1.33 6.78
C MET A 433 -34.27 -1.65 7.99
N LYS A 434 -33.50 -2.74 7.95
CA LYS A 434 -32.55 -3.12 9.01
C LYS A 434 -31.47 -2.05 9.20
N SER A 435 -30.93 -1.54 8.10
CA SER A 435 -29.89 -0.50 8.10
C SER A 435 -30.32 0.78 8.81
N MET A 436 -31.61 1.16 8.77
CA MET A 436 -32.12 2.34 9.49
C MET A 436 -31.94 2.23 11.01
N LEU A 437 -31.96 1.02 11.58
CA LEU A 437 -31.77 0.81 13.01
C LEU A 437 -30.39 1.24 13.50
N HIS A 438 -29.38 1.14 12.62
CA HIS A 438 -27.97 1.43 12.95
C HIS A 438 -27.64 2.93 12.90
N ILE A 439 -28.52 3.75 12.31
CA ILE A 439 -28.31 5.19 12.14
C ILE A 439 -29.42 6.04 12.78
N ALA A 440 -30.43 5.41 13.37
CA ALA A 440 -31.63 6.08 13.84
C ALA A 440 -31.38 7.18 14.89
N ASP A 441 -30.42 6.94 15.80
CA ASP A 441 -29.95 7.87 16.84
C ASP A 441 -29.24 9.11 16.29
N LYS A 442 -28.88 9.08 15.01
CA LYS A 442 -28.20 10.16 14.31
C LYS A 442 -29.12 10.88 13.32
N LEU A 443 -30.37 10.43 13.15
CA LEU A 443 -31.33 11.06 12.25
C LEU A 443 -31.90 12.34 12.85
N SER A 444 -32.02 13.37 12.01
CA SER A 444 -32.78 14.57 12.34
C SER A 444 -34.28 14.28 12.41
N ASP A 445 -35.02 15.11 13.16
CA ASP A 445 -36.48 14.98 13.26
C ASP A 445 -37.19 14.97 11.91
N SER A 446 -36.72 15.77 10.94
CA SER A 446 -37.30 15.79 9.60
C SER A 446 -37.10 14.45 8.89
N ASN A 447 -35.89 13.89 8.93
CA ASN A 447 -35.61 12.62 8.26
C ASN A 447 -36.29 11.44 8.97
N LEU A 448 -36.27 11.41 10.32
CA LEU A 448 -36.87 10.34 11.12
C LEU A 448 -38.41 10.40 11.11
N ASN A 449 -39.01 11.51 11.53
CA ASN A 449 -40.44 11.58 11.80
C ASN A 449 -41.26 11.94 10.55
N GLN A 450 -40.66 12.53 9.51
CA GLN A 450 -41.40 12.90 8.29
C GLN A 450 -41.06 12.00 7.10
N LYS A 451 -39.79 11.87 6.72
CA LYS A 451 -39.41 11.08 5.53
C LYS A 451 -39.50 9.58 5.80
N LEU A 452 -38.84 9.08 6.83
CA LEU A 452 -38.76 7.64 7.12
C LEU A 452 -40.14 7.04 7.45
N MET A 453 -40.97 7.75 8.20
CA MET A 453 -42.34 7.32 8.51
C MET A 453 -43.21 7.13 7.26
N LYS A 454 -43.03 7.97 6.22
CA LYS A 454 -43.74 7.81 4.93
C LYS A 454 -43.34 6.51 4.23
N PHE A 455 -42.07 6.11 4.30
CA PHE A 455 -41.62 4.83 3.74
C PHE A 455 -42.19 3.64 4.51
N PHE A 456 -42.21 3.68 5.85
CA PHE A 456 -42.80 2.62 6.66
C PHE A 456 -44.31 2.47 6.43
N ALA A 457 -45.04 3.57 6.30
CA ALA A 457 -46.47 3.51 5.96
C ALA A 457 -46.72 2.80 4.62
N LYS A 458 -45.91 3.10 3.59
CA LYS A 458 -46.00 2.43 2.28
C LYS A 458 -45.63 0.94 2.35
N LEU A 459 -44.55 0.60 3.06
CA LEU A 459 -44.13 -0.79 3.25
C LEU A 459 -45.16 -1.62 4.03
N GLN A 460 -45.88 -1.03 4.98
CA GLN A 460 -46.93 -1.72 5.72
C GLN A 460 -48.10 -2.13 4.83
N VAL A 461 -48.41 -1.33 3.80
CA VAL A 461 -49.43 -1.68 2.79
C VAL A 461 -48.93 -2.82 1.89
N LEU A 462 -47.66 -2.79 1.49
CA LEU A 462 -47.04 -3.82 0.63
C LEU A 462 -46.82 -5.16 1.34
N SER A 463 -46.38 -5.15 2.60
CA SER A 463 -46.07 -6.36 3.38
C SER A 463 -47.30 -7.14 3.81
N ARG A 464 -48.48 -6.48 3.92
CA ARG A 464 -49.78 -7.14 4.05
C ARG A 464 -50.08 -8.09 2.88
N LEU A 465 -49.41 -7.95 1.75
CA LEU A 465 -49.55 -8.82 0.56
C LEU A 465 -48.47 -9.93 0.48
N GLN A 466 -47.40 -9.90 1.30
CA GLN A 466 -46.21 -10.77 1.12
C GLN A 466 -45.71 -11.46 2.42
N HIS A 467 -46.54 -11.67 3.45
CA HIS A 467 -46.20 -12.40 4.70
C HIS A 467 -45.06 -11.80 5.58
N GLY A 468 -44.47 -10.64 5.26
CA GLY A 468 -43.38 -9.98 6.01
C GLY A 468 -43.80 -9.01 7.15
N ILE A 469 -44.96 -9.21 7.77
CA ILE A 469 -45.62 -8.21 8.63
C ILE A 469 -44.92 -8.02 10.00
N ILE A 470 -44.29 -9.06 10.53
CA ILE A 470 -43.78 -9.07 11.92
C ILE A 470 -42.52 -8.20 12.05
N GLU A 471 -41.62 -8.25 11.07
CA GLU A 471 -40.32 -7.57 11.15
C GLU A 471 -40.46 -6.05 10.97
N THR A 472 -41.34 -5.61 10.07
CA THR A 472 -41.66 -4.18 9.86
C THR A 472 -42.32 -3.54 11.09
N ALA A 473 -43.25 -4.25 11.73
CA ALA A 473 -43.89 -3.79 12.96
C ALA A 473 -42.91 -3.74 14.15
N TYR A 474 -42.06 -4.77 14.29
CA TYR A 474 -41.02 -4.81 15.33
C TYR A 474 -40.03 -3.66 15.19
N ILE A 475 -39.49 -3.44 13.98
CA ILE A 475 -38.52 -2.36 13.71
C ILE A 475 -39.13 -0.99 13.96
N ARG A 476 -40.38 -0.77 13.53
CA ARG A 476 -41.10 0.48 13.83
C ARG A 476 -41.28 0.65 15.33
N SER A 477 -41.61 -0.42 16.08
CA SER A 477 -41.75 -0.35 17.53
C SER A 477 -40.41 -0.07 18.23
N THR A 478 -39.31 -0.65 17.76
CA THR A 478 -37.96 -0.42 18.28
C THR A 478 -37.49 1.01 18.03
N LEU A 479 -37.76 1.55 16.85
CA LEU A 479 -37.50 2.96 16.53
C LEU A 479 -38.40 3.88 17.37
N SER A 480 -39.70 3.59 17.46
CA SER A 480 -40.64 4.42 18.23
C SER A 480 -40.34 4.41 19.74
N ARG A 481 -39.87 3.28 20.30
CA ARG A 481 -39.46 3.17 21.71
C ARG A 481 -38.14 3.89 22.01
N ARG A 482 -37.21 3.98 21.03
CA ARG A 482 -35.96 4.74 21.18
C ARG A 482 -36.17 6.26 21.12
N PHE A 483 -37.27 6.72 20.54
CA PHE A 483 -37.55 8.14 20.30
C PHE A 483 -38.97 8.51 20.72
N GLU A 484 -39.40 8.10 21.92
CA GLU A 484 -40.55 8.78 22.53
C GLU A 484 -40.22 10.29 22.58
N PRO A 485 -41.03 11.16 21.96
CA PRO A 485 -40.88 12.58 22.19
C PRO A 485 -41.16 12.79 23.67
N THR A 486 -40.19 13.34 24.40
CA THR A 486 -40.44 13.93 25.72
C THR A 486 -41.40 15.10 25.56
N ARG A 487 -42.70 14.81 25.43
CA ARG A 487 -43.83 15.70 25.68
C ARG A 487 -45.12 14.85 25.65
N PRO A 488 -45.92 14.87 26.72
CA PRO A 488 -47.13 14.09 26.79
C PRO A 488 -48.13 14.60 25.75
N PHE A 489 -48.70 13.70 24.95
CA PHE A 489 -49.89 13.99 24.17
C PHE A 489 -51.01 14.36 25.14
N ALA A 490 -51.42 15.63 25.13
CA ALA A 490 -52.65 16.05 25.77
C ALA A 490 -53.81 15.24 25.18
N SER A 491 -54.56 14.57 26.05
CA SER A 491 -55.75 13.81 25.72
C SER A 491 -56.75 14.69 24.99
N ALA A 492 -56.96 14.46 23.69
CA ALA A 492 -58.11 14.99 22.99
C ALA A 492 -59.37 14.29 23.54
N LYS A 493 -60.15 15.01 24.35
CA LYS A 493 -61.51 14.61 24.72
C LYS A 493 -62.38 14.65 23.46
N LEU A 494 -62.97 13.51 23.11
CA LEU A 494 -64.14 13.45 22.22
C LEU A 494 -65.34 14.11 22.92
N PRO A 495 -66.15 14.93 22.25
CA PRO A 495 -67.44 15.36 22.78
C PRO A 495 -68.48 14.25 22.59
N PRO A 496 -69.47 14.11 23.51
CA PRO A 496 -70.47 13.06 23.43
C PRO A 496 -71.56 13.40 22.41
N THR A 497 -71.89 12.38 21.61
CA THR A 497 -73.06 12.15 20.72
C THR A 497 -73.65 13.32 19.96
#